data_AF-A0AAV7BCM0-F1
#
_entry.id   AF-A0AAV7BCM0-F1
#
_cell.length_a   1.000
_cell.length_b   1.000
_cell.length_c   1.000
_cell.angle_alpha   90.00
_cell.angle_beta   90.00
_cell.angle_gamma   90.00
#
_symmetry.space_group_name_H-M   'P 1'
#
loop_
_entity.id
_entity.type
_entity.pdbx_description
1 polymer ?
#
loop_
_entity_poly.entity_id
_entity_poly.type
_entity_poly.pdbx_seq_one_letter_code
_entity_poly.pdbx_strand_id
1 'polypeptide(L)'
;MMMMCGRSLLPALCTFLLFHTAISQKCPAQCGPCPDEPPNCAPDVPIVLDGCACCPVCARQQGERCSEVMPCQEDLGLYCDFSAEPQGDVGICMVLEGGKCVFNGALYNDGETFQPSCKYHCTCQDGQIGCVPRCNLDLQLPGPDCPFPRKVTVPGECCEKWVCDSKEEVAFGGFAMAGKISVILICKQT
;
A
#
# COMPACT_ATOMS: atom_id res chain seq x y z
N MET A 1 -39.43 47.60 -19.76
CA MET A 1 -39.41 46.13 -19.91
C MET A 1 -37.98 45.71 -20.23
N MET A 2 -37.54 44.55 -19.71
CA MET A 2 -36.20 43.94 -19.78
C MET A 2 -35.31 44.27 -18.57
N MET A 3 -35.48 43.53 -17.47
CA MET A 3 -34.91 42.20 -17.15
C MET A 3 -33.54 42.36 -16.48
N MET A 4 -33.57 42.49 -15.14
CA MET A 4 -32.42 42.22 -14.31
C MET A 4 -32.17 40.70 -14.34
N CYS A 5 -31.09 40.31 -15.01
CA CYS A 5 -30.65 38.92 -15.09
C CYS A 5 -30.23 38.45 -13.68
N GLY A 6 -30.84 37.36 -13.23
CA GLY A 6 -30.76 36.86 -11.87
C GLY A 6 -29.33 36.48 -11.45
N ARG A 7 -29.03 36.77 -10.18
CA ARG A 7 -27.82 36.32 -9.49
C ARG A 7 -27.86 34.79 -9.37
N SER A 8 -27.17 34.12 -10.29
CA SER A 8 -27.04 32.66 -10.30
C SER A 8 -26.11 32.23 -9.15
N LEU A 9 -26.68 31.68 -8.08
CA LEU A 9 -25.98 31.07 -6.93
C LEU A 9 -25.29 29.72 -7.27
N LEU A 10 -25.23 29.35 -8.56
CA LEU A 10 -24.77 28.04 -9.02
C LEU A 10 -23.24 27.78 -9.09
N PRO A 11 -22.30 28.76 -9.14
CA PRO A 11 -20.88 28.38 -9.27
C PRO A 11 -20.24 28.01 -7.92
N ALA A 12 -20.87 28.37 -6.81
CA ALA A 12 -20.33 28.13 -5.47
C ALA A 12 -20.55 26.68 -4.98
N LEU A 13 -21.52 25.95 -5.53
CA LEU A 13 -21.78 24.55 -5.16
C LEU A 13 -20.81 23.57 -5.86
N CYS A 14 -20.36 23.88 -7.09
CA CYS A 14 -19.46 23.00 -7.84
C CYS A 14 -18.02 22.99 -7.30
N THR A 15 -17.55 24.08 -6.71
CA THR A 15 -16.21 24.13 -6.10
C THR A 15 -16.15 23.42 -4.75
N PHE A 16 -17.28 23.23 -4.06
CA PHE A 16 -17.34 22.45 -2.82
C PHE A 16 -17.21 20.93 -3.05
N LEU A 17 -17.54 20.43 -4.24
CA LEU A 17 -17.45 19.01 -4.58
C LEU A 17 -16.04 18.54 -4.98
N LEU A 18 -15.10 19.47 -5.21
CA LEU A 18 -13.71 19.13 -5.58
C LEU A 18 -12.76 18.99 -4.38
N PHE A 19 -13.20 19.31 -3.15
CA PHE A 19 -12.32 19.31 -1.96
C PHE A 19 -12.35 18.02 -1.11
N HIS A 20 -13.13 17.00 -1.48
CA HIS A 20 -13.33 15.82 -0.62
C HIS A 20 -12.88 14.46 -1.18
N THR A 21 -11.87 14.41 -2.05
CA THR A 21 -11.34 13.11 -2.50
C THR A 21 -9.84 12.96 -2.25
N ALA A 22 -9.48 12.75 -0.97
CA ALA A 22 -8.32 11.95 -0.57
C ALA A 22 -8.32 11.73 0.95
N ILE A 23 -9.24 10.91 1.47
CA ILE A 23 -9.04 10.30 2.79
C ILE A 23 -9.31 8.81 2.64
N SER A 24 -8.23 8.06 2.40
CA SER A 24 -8.12 6.71 2.93
C SER A 24 -6.64 6.32 2.91
N GLN A 25 -5.84 7.01 3.72
CA GLN A 25 -4.64 6.38 4.26
C GLN A 25 -4.92 6.20 5.73
N LYS A 26 -5.18 4.94 6.14
CA LYS A 26 -5.38 4.58 7.55
C LYS A 26 -4.15 4.93 8.40
N CYS A 27 -2.97 4.92 7.78
CA CYS A 27 -1.70 5.25 8.42
C CYS A 27 -1.10 6.56 7.87
N PRO A 28 -0.41 7.33 8.73
CA PRO A 28 0.31 8.53 8.29
C PRO A 28 1.53 8.15 7.44
N ALA A 29 1.94 9.03 6.51
CA ALA A 29 3.13 8.84 5.67
C ALA A 29 4.44 8.82 6.46
N GLN A 30 4.43 9.36 7.69
CA GLN A 30 5.56 9.41 8.60
C GLN A 30 5.07 9.09 10.01
N CYS A 31 5.83 8.27 10.72
CA CYS A 31 5.51 7.91 12.10
C CYS A 31 5.66 9.12 13.04
N GLY A 32 4.78 9.17 14.03
CA GLY A 32 4.89 10.10 15.14
C GLY A 32 6.00 9.70 16.12
N PRO A 33 6.21 10.49 17.18
CA PRO A 33 7.14 10.11 18.25
C PRO A 33 6.60 8.90 19.02
N CYS A 34 7.44 7.88 19.17
CA CYS A 34 7.19 6.72 20.03
C CYS A 34 7.68 7.00 21.47
N PRO A 35 7.23 6.22 22.46
CA PRO A 35 7.80 6.28 23.81
C PRO A 35 9.32 6.05 23.77
N ASP A 36 10.07 6.82 24.57
CA ASP A 36 11.54 6.74 24.62
C ASP A 36 12.06 5.41 25.18
N GLU A 37 11.30 4.80 26.10
CA GLU A 37 11.63 3.53 26.73
C GLU A 37 10.90 2.39 26.00
N PRO A 38 11.57 1.27 25.65
CA PRO A 38 10.90 0.11 25.08
C PRO A 38 9.88 -0.50 26.06
N PRO A 39 8.78 -1.07 25.56
CA PRO A 39 7.77 -1.66 26.43
C PRO A 39 8.32 -2.90 27.15
N ASN A 40 8.02 -3.00 28.44
CA ASN A 40 8.37 -4.18 29.24
C ASN A 40 7.23 -5.20 29.16
N CYS A 41 7.39 -6.21 28.30
CA CYS A 41 6.39 -7.24 28.06
C CYS A 41 6.50 -8.38 29.08
N ALA A 42 5.39 -9.11 29.27
CA ALA A 42 5.39 -10.32 30.08
C ALA A 42 6.35 -11.39 29.51
N PRO A 43 6.78 -12.38 30.32
CA PRO A 43 7.57 -13.50 29.81
C PRO A 43 6.89 -14.17 28.61
N ASP A 44 7.68 -14.53 27.60
CA ASP A 44 7.24 -15.18 26.35
C ASP A 44 6.32 -14.32 25.44
N VAL A 45 6.08 -13.05 25.79
CA VAL A 45 5.36 -12.09 24.95
C VAL A 45 6.37 -11.26 24.15
N PRO A 46 6.39 -11.35 22.80
CA PRO A 46 7.31 -10.60 21.97
C PRO A 46 6.89 -9.13 21.85
N ILE A 47 7.88 -8.29 21.58
CA ILE A 47 7.67 -6.91 21.13
C ILE A 47 7.42 -6.95 19.63
N VAL A 48 6.28 -6.40 19.20
CA VAL A 48 5.87 -6.25 17.80
C VAL A 48 5.69 -4.76 17.49
N LEU A 49 5.51 -4.40 16.23
CA LEU A 49 5.15 -3.03 15.87
C LEU A 49 3.63 -2.86 15.87
N ASP A 50 3.14 -1.65 16.11
CA ASP A 50 1.74 -1.30 15.87
C ASP A 50 1.31 -1.53 14.40
N GLY A 51 0.01 -1.44 14.11
CA GLY A 51 -0.55 -1.72 12.78
C GLY A 51 -0.11 -0.77 11.67
N CYS A 52 0.52 0.37 12.01
CA CYS A 52 1.17 1.26 11.05
C CYS A 52 2.69 1.07 10.99
N ALA A 53 3.21 0.04 11.65
CA ALA A 53 4.63 -0.28 11.77
C ALA A 53 5.47 0.87 12.34
N CYS A 54 4.90 1.66 13.26
CA CYS A 54 5.55 2.83 13.84
C CYS A 54 6.23 2.54 15.17
N CYS A 55 5.45 2.20 16.19
CA CYS A 55 5.96 2.08 17.56
C CYS A 55 6.02 0.64 18.05
N PRO A 56 7.03 0.27 18.86
CA PRO A 56 7.11 -1.03 19.50
C PRO A 56 6.04 -1.14 20.60
N VAL A 57 5.29 -2.23 20.58
CA VAL A 57 4.22 -2.56 21.53
C VAL A 57 4.30 -4.05 21.89
N CYS A 58 3.73 -4.42 23.04
CA CYS A 58 3.63 -5.84 23.39
C CYS A 58 2.54 -6.52 22.58
N ALA A 59 2.85 -7.70 22.03
CA ALA A 59 1.86 -8.49 21.30
C ALA A 59 0.73 -8.95 22.23
N ARG A 60 -0.52 -8.77 21.81
CA ARG A 60 -1.71 -9.16 22.57
C ARG A 60 -1.95 -10.67 22.48
N GLN A 61 -2.32 -11.26 23.61
CA GLN A 61 -2.48 -12.70 23.80
C GLN A 61 -3.92 -13.14 23.54
N GLN A 62 -4.16 -14.46 23.45
CA GLN A 62 -5.50 -15.00 23.20
C GLN A 62 -6.53 -14.50 24.22
N GLY A 63 -7.67 -14.01 23.73
CA GLY A 63 -8.74 -13.46 24.56
C GLY A 63 -8.51 -12.02 25.05
N GLU A 64 -7.35 -11.42 24.78
CA GLU A 64 -7.10 -10.03 25.12
C GLU A 64 -7.77 -9.07 24.12
N ARG A 65 -8.06 -7.84 24.59
CA ARG A 65 -8.53 -6.76 23.72
C ARG A 65 -7.40 -6.29 22.80
N CYS A 66 -7.71 -6.17 21.52
CA CYS A 66 -6.79 -5.74 20.47
C CYS A 66 -7.39 -4.61 19.64
N SER A 67 -6.54 -3.92 18.90
CA SER A 67 -6.91 -2.85 17.97
C SER A 67 -5.79 -2.67 16.93
N GLU A 68 -5.95 -1.76 15.97
CA GLU A 68 -4.88 -1.46 15.02
C GLU A 68 -3.57 -1.01 15.70
N VAL A 69 -3.63 -0.38 16.88
CA VAL A 69 -2.43 0.04 17.63
C VAL A 69 -1.93 -1.01 18.65
N MET A 70 -2.73 -2.04 18.91
CA MET A 70 -2.42 -3.13 19.85
C MET A 70 -2.69 -4.47 19.16
N PRO A 71 -1.76 -4.92 18.29
CA PRO A 71 -1.93 -6.14 17.50
C PRO A 71 -1.74 -7.41 18.32
N CYS A 72 -2.36 -8.50 17.87
CA CYS A 72 -2.22 -9.82 18.47
C CYS A 72 -0.87 -10.48 18.13
N GLN A 73 -0.48 -11.51 18.89
CA GLN A 73 0.72 -12.30 18.59
C GLN A 73 0.46 -13.24 17.41
N GLU A 74 0.74 -12.76 16.20
CA GLU A 74 0.50 -13.48 14.94
C GLU A 74 1.31 -14.78 14.82
N ASP A 75 2.51 -14.86 15.43
CA ASP A 75 3.33 -16.08 15.45
C ASP A 75 2.64 -17.27 16.15
N LEU A 76 1.66 -17.00 17.02
CA LEU A 76 0.82 -18.01 17.66
C LEU A 76 -0.48 -18.27 16.89
N GLY A 77 -0.60 -17.74 15.67
CA GLY A 77 -1.81 -17.80 14.86
C GLY A 77 -2.97 -16.99 15.45
N LEU A 78 -2.68 -15.92 16.22
CA LEU A 78 -3.71 -15.05 16.76
C LEU A 78 -4.02 -13.91 15.80
N TYR A 79 -5.31 -13.62 15.60
CA TYR A 79 -5.79 -12.48 14.84
C TYR A 79 -6.79 -11.66 15.65
N CYS A 80 -6.90 -10.36 15.33
CA CYS A 80 -7.85 -9.48 16.00
C CYS A 80 -9.24 -9.60 15.36
N ASP A 81 -10.20 -10.18 16.07
CA ASP A 81 -11.60 -10.28 15.65
C ASP A 81 -12.39 -9.06 16.09
N PHE A 82 -12.79 -8.22 15.14
CA PHE A 82 -13.60 -7.01 15.36
C PHE A 82 -15.11 -7.28 15.28
N SER A 83 -15.54 -8.53 15.05
CA SER A 83 -16.95 -8.89 14.82
C SER A 83 -17.88 -8.60 16.01
N ALA A 84 -17.33 -8.38 17.21
CA ALA A 84 -18.10 -8.16 18.43
C ALA A 84 -18.62 -6.73 18.62
N GLU A 85 -18.02 -5.71 17.98
CA GLU A 85 -18.32 -4.30 18.29
C GLU A 85 -18.73 -3.50 17.03
N PRO A 86 -19.90 -2.83 16.99
CA PRO A 86 -20.39 -2.11 15.81
C PRO A 86 -19.53 -0.91 15.37
N GLN A 87 -18.71 -0.38 16.28
CA GLN A 87 -17.80 0.74 16.01
C GLN A 87 -16.45 0.26 15.43
N GLY A 88 -16.13 -1.04 15.49
CA GLY A 88 -15.00 -1.65 14.79
C GLY A 88 -13.59 -1.26 15.26
N ASP A 89 -13.46 -0.42 16.29
CA ASP A 89 -12.13 0.08 16.73
C ASP A 89 -11.42 -0.86 17.72
N VAL A 90 -12.14 -1.79 18.35
CA VAL A 90 -11.62 -2.73 19.33
C VAL A 90 -12.15 -4.13 19.05
N GLY A 91 -11.24 -5.10 19.00
CA GLY A 91 -11.53 -6.52 18.82
C GLY A 91 -10.99 -7.38 19.96
N ILE A 92 -11.08 -8.70 19.78
CA ILE A 92 -10.52 -9.71 20.68
C ILE A 92 -9.53 -10.62 19.91
N CYS A 93 -8.39 -10.95 20.51
CA CYS A 93 -7.45 -11.88 19.88
C CYS A 93 -7.99 -13.31 19.89
N MET A 94 -8.25 -13.84 18.70
CA MET A 94 -8.79 -15.18 18.46
C MET A 94 -7.77 -16.04 17.71
N VAL A 95 -7.84 -17.36 17.88
CA VAL A 95 -6.97 -18.30 17.14
C VAL A 95 -7.51 -18.51 15.74
N LEU A 96 -6.63 -18.52 14.74
CA LEU A 96 -6.95 -18.95 13.38
C LEU A 96 -7.20 -20.46 13.36
N GLU A 97 -8.48 -20.85 13.37
CA GLU A 97 -8.86 -22.26 13.20
C GLU A 97 -8.80 -22.67 11.71
N GLY A 98 -8.23 -23.85 11.43
CA GLY A 98 -8.40 -24.54 10.15
C GLY A 98 -7.65 -23.94 8.96
N GLY A 99 -6.37 -23.55 9.13
CA GLY A 99 -5.51 -23.13 8.01
C GLY A 99 -5.85 -21.76 7.40
N LYS A 100 -6.67 -20.97 8.10
CA LYS A 100 -7.07 -19.62 7.68
C LYS A 100 -5.92 -18.63 7.80
N CYS A 101 -5.93 -17.60 6.96
CA CYS A 101 -4.94 -16.54 6.94
C CYS A 101 -5.58 -15.17 7.18
N VAL A 102 -4.79 -14.20 7.65
CA VAL A 102 -5.21 -12.79 7.70
C VAL A 102 -4.27 -11.94 6.87
N PHE A 103 -4.85 -11.10 6.00
CA PHE A 103 -4.10 -10.14 5.19
C PHE A 103 -4.80 -8.78 5.23
N ASN A 104 -4.09 -7.72 5.63
CA ASN A 104 -4.64 -6.37 5.76
C ASN A 104 -5.97 -6.32 6.56
N GLY A 105 -6.06 -7.11 7.63
CA GLY A 105 -7.26 -7.18 8.49
C GLY A 105 -8.43 -7.98 7.92
N ALA A 106 -8.30 -8.59 6.73
CA ALA A 106 -9.30 -9.48 6.15
C ALA A 106 -8.92 -10.95 6.40
N LEU A 107 -9.91 -11.77 6.76
CA LEU A 107 -9.78 -13.22 6.97
C LEU A 107 -10.00 -13.99 5.67
N TYR A 108 -9.08 -14.90 5.34
CA TYR A 108 -9.11 -15.75 4.16
C TYR A 108 -9.14 -17.22 4.58
N ASN A 109 -9.95 -18.02 3.89
CA ASN A 109 -10.00 -19.46 4.14
C ASN A 109 -8.82 -20.20 3.51
N ASP A 110 -8.53 -21.39 4.01
CA ASP A 110 -7.54 -22.27 3.40
C ASP A 110 -7.91 -22.57 1.93
N GLY A 111 -6.94 -22.42 1.03
CA GLY A 111 -7.11 -22.50 -0.42
C GLY A 111 -7.70 -21.25 -1.07
N GLU A 112 -8.08 -20.22 -0.30
CA GLU A 112 -8.68 -19.00 -0.84
C GLU A 112 -7.62 -18.14 -1.57
N THR A 113 -7.96 -17.70 -2.78
CA THR A 113 -7.10 -16.85 -3.61
C THR A 113 -7.62 -15.42 -3.64
N PHE A 114 -6.72 -14.45 -3.57
CA PHE A 114 -7.07 -13.03 -3.64
C PHE A 114 -6.02 -12.22 -4.39
N GLN A 115 -6.41 -11.03 -4.84
CA GLN A 115 -5.58 -10.16 -5.64
C GLN A 115 -5.41 -8.79 -4.95
N PRO A 116 -4.38 -8.60 -4.10
CA PRO A 116 -4.22 -7.35 -3.33
C PRO A 116 -3.84 -6.15 -4.21
N SER A 117 -3.32 -6.39 -5.41
CA SER A 117 -3.12 -5.37 -6.44
C SER A 117 -3.12 -6.02 -7.81
N CYS A 118 -3.20 -5.24 -8.89
CA CYS A 118 -3.13 -5.79 -10.24
C CYS A 118 -1.79 -6.56 -10.50
N LYS A 119 -0.72 -6.27 -9.74
CA LYS A 119 0.63 -6.83 -9.90
C LYS A 119 0.84 -8.18 -9.20
N TYR A 120 0.00 -8.56 -8.24
CA TYR A 120 0.19 -9.76 -7.41
C TYR A 120 -1.07 -10.62 -7.36
N HIS A 121 -0.88 -11.93 -7.26
CA HIS A 121 -1.93 -12.90 -6.99
C HIS A 121 -1.49 -13.73 -5.79
N CYS A 122 -2.31 -13.79 -4.75
CA CYS A 122 -1.98 -14.43 -3.49
C CYS A 122 -2.93 -15.59 -3.20
N THR A 123 -2.46 -16.54 -2.40
CA THR A 123 -3.22 -17.72 -1.96
C THR A 123 -2.95 -17.95 -0.49
N CYS A 124 -4.01 -18.12 0.29
CA CYS A 124 -3.93 -18.62 1.65
C CYS A 124 -3.83 -20.15 1.60
N GLN A 125 -2.79 -20.72 2.21
CA GLN A 125 -2.60 -22.16 2.27
C GLN A 125 -1.91 -22.54 3.59
N ASP A 126 -2.56 -23.39 4.37
CA ASP A 126 -2.11 -23.88 5.68
C ASP A 126 -1.72 -22.74 6.65
N GLY A 127 -2.51 -21.66 6.66
CA GLY A 127 -2.28 -20.48 7.48
C GLY A 127 -1.18 -19.54 6.98
N GLN A 128 -0.59 -19.80 5.81
CA GLN A 128 0.44 -18.96 5.20
C GLN A 128 -0.05 -18.34 3.90
N ILE A 129 0.38 -17.10 3.64
CA ILE A 129 0.05 -16.39 2.41
C ILE A 129 1.25 -16.46 1.46
N GLY A 130 1.03 -17.13 0.32
CA GLY A 130 1.97 -17.12 -0.80
C GLY A 130 1.49 -16.19 -1.89
N CYS A 131 2.34 -15.25 -2.33
CA CYS A 131 2.03 -14.33 -3.44
C CYS A 131 2.96 -14.56 -4.63
N VAL A 132 2.40 -14.61 -5.84
CA VAL A 132 3.14 -14.67 -7.10
C VAL A 132 2.96 -13.37 -7.90
N PRO A 133 4.04 -12.87 -8.54
CA PRO A 133 3.95 -11.69 -9.39
C PRO A 133 3.21 -12.02 -10.68
N ARG A 134 2.29 -11.15 -11.09
CA ARG A 134 1.56 -11.22 -12.38
C ARG A 134 2.27 -10.47 -13.50
N CYS A 135 3.19 -9.57 -13.14
CA CYS A 135 4.01 -8.82 -14.08
C CYS A 135 5.30 -9.56 -14.40
N ASN A 136 5.84 -9.32 -15.59
CA ASN A 136 7.15 -9.83 -15.94
C ASN A 136 8.24 -9.07 -15.15
N LEU A 137 9.07 -9.82 -14.42
CA LEU A 137 10.17 -9.30 -13.61
C LEU A 137 11.53 -9.32 -14.33
N ASP A 138 11.55 -9.63 -15.63
CA ASP A 138 12.77 -9.67 -16.44
C ASP A 138 13.63 -8.42 -16.26
N LEU A 139 14.94 -8.67 -16.16
CA LEU A 139 15.98 -7.67 -16.06
C LEU A 139 16.44 -7.24 -17.46
N GLN A 140 16.33 -5.95 -17.77
CA GLN A 140 16.90 -5.39 -18.99
C GLN A 140 18.32 -4.90 -18.70
N LEU A 141 19.30 -5.58 -19.30
CA LEU A 141 20.70 -5.16 -19.22
C LEU A 141 20.99 -4.03 -20.22
N PRO A 142 21.91 -3.11 -19.89
CA PRO A 142 22.42 -2.14 -20.85
C PRO A 142 22.96 -2.82 -22.11
N GLY A 143 22.47 -2.39 -23.27
CA GLY A 143 22.88 -2.90 -24.58
C GLY A 143 23.26 -1.77 -25.54
N PRO A 144 23.83 -2.09 -26.71
CA PRO A 144 24.19 -1.09 -27.72
C PRO A 144 23.00 -0.23 -28.17
N ASP A 145 21.80 -0.82 -28.24
CA ASP A 145 20.55 -0.13 -28.62
C ASP A 145 19.82 0.52 -27.43
N CYS A 146 20.27 0.23 -26.19
CA CYS A 146 19.64 0.71 -24.96
C CYS A 146 20.68 0.83 -23.83
N PRO A 147 21.51 1.90 -23.84
CA PRO A 147 22.59 2.04 -22.88
C PRO A 147 22.11 2.35 -21.45
N PHE A 148 20.91 2.95 -21.32
CA PHE A 148 20.33 3.35 -20.04
C PHE A 148 18.88 2.83 -19.95
N PRO A 149 18.68 1.52 -19.71
CA PRO A 149 17.35 0.96 -19.51
C PRO A 149 16.78 1.41 -18.16
N ARG A 150 15.54 1.90 -18.18
CA ARG A 150 14.79 2.32 -16.99
C ARG A 150 13.41 1.69 -17.01
N LYS A 151 12.97 1.19 -15.86
CA LYS A 151 11.61 0.65 -15.70
C LYS A 151 10.68 1.80 -15.31
N VAL A 152 9.57 1.96 -16.04
CA VAL A 152 8.61 3.06 -15.84
C VAL A 152 7.19 2.58 -15.77
N THR A 153 6.41 3.23 -14.91
CA THR A 153 4.95 3.08 -14.88
C THR A 153 4.35 3.80 -16.07
N VAL A 154 3.62 3.08 -16.91
CA VAL A 154 2.89 3.64 -18.06
C VAL A 154 1.44 3.88 -17.65
N PRO A 155 0.86 5.07 -17.90
CA PRO A 155 -0.53 5.36 -17.58
C PRO A 155 -1.49 4.33 -18.21
N GLY A 156 -2.39 3.76 -17.40
CA GLY A 156 -3.38 2.77 -17.83
C GLY A 156 -2.88 1.32 -17.90
N GLU A 157 -1.59 1.08 -17.67
CA GLU A 157 -0.99 -0.25 -17.64
C GLU A 157 -0.75 -0.71 -16.20
N CYS A 158 -1.00 -1.98 -15.90
CA CYS A 158 -0.71 -2.53 -14.58
C CYS A 158 0.80 -2.71 -14.34
N CYS A 159 1.50 -3.19 -15.36
CA CYS A 159 2.91 -3.56 -15.27
C CYS A 159 3.79 -2.45 -15.82
N GLU A 160 4.93 -2.25 -15.16
CA GLU A 160 5.93 -1.31 -15.64
C GLU A 160 6.62 -1.86 -16.89
N LYS A 161 7.00 -0.96 -17.79
CA LYS A 161 7.69 -1.29 -19.04
C LYS A 161 9.09 -0.73 -19.03
N TRP A 162 9.99 -1.39 -19.76
CA TRP A 162 11.34 -0.91 -19.96
C TRP A 162 11.36 0.17 -21.04
N VAL A 163 12.00 1.29 -20.73
CA VAL A 163 12.27 2.39 -21.66
C VAL A 163 13.77 2.66 -21.72
N CYS A 164 14.25 3.13 -22.86
CA CYS A 164 15.64 3.53 -23.03
C CYS A 164 15.73 5.04 -23.06
N ASP A 165 16.46 5.62 -22.11
CA ASP A 165 16.80 7.03 -22.17
C ASP A 165 18.01 7.20 -23.10
N SER A 166 17.97 8.20 -23.99
CA SER A 166 19.10 8.52 -24.85
C SER A 166 20.17 9.31 -24.08
N LYS A 167 21.44 9.23 -24.53
CA LYS A 167 22.67 9.66 -23.84
C LYS A 167 22.74 11.14 -23.37
N GLU A 168 21.70 11.95 -23.52
CA GLU A 168 21.72 13.39 -23.23
C GLU A 168 21.09 13.83 -21.90
N GLU A 169 20.60 12.91 -21.05
CA GLU A 169 20.03 13.25 -19.73
C GLU A 169 20.92 12.83 -18.53
N VAL A 170 22.22 12.67 -18.76
CA VAL A 170 23.22 12.75 -17.67
C VAL A 170 24.04 14.03 -17.84
N ALA A 171 23.34 15.17 -17.93
CA ALA A 171 23.97 16.48 -17.97
C ALA A 171 23.99 17.08 -16.55
N PHE A 172 25.16 16.95 -15.92
CA PHE A 172 25.57 17.75 -14.78
C PHE A 172 25.33 19.25 -15.10
N GLY A 173 24.46 19.88 -14.30
CA GLY A 173 24.18 21.33 -14.22
C GLY A 173 24.53 22.22 -15.42
N GLY A 174 23.51 22.66 -16.17
CA GLY A 174 23.66 23.76 -17.13
C GLY A 174 22.33 24.21 -17.72
N PHE A 175 21.92 25.45 -17.41
CA PHE A 175 20.71 26.08 -17.93
C PHE A 175 20.74 26.23 -19.46
N ALA A 176 19.78 25.61 -20.16
CA ALA A 176 19.35 26.03 -21.50
C ALA A 176 17.93 25.51 -21.78
N MET A 177 17.00 26.43 -22.04
CA MET A 177 15.63 26.11 -22.44
C MET A 177 15.62 25.62 -23.89
N ALA A 178 15.63 24.31 -24.09
CA ALA A 178 15.31 23.67 -25.36
C ALA A 178 14.13 22.72 -25.13
N GLY A 179 12.99 23.02 -25.73
CA GLY A 179 11.85 22.10 -25.76
C GLY A 179 12.24 20.83 -26.51
N LYS A 180 12.69 19.81 -25.80
CA LYS A 180 13.01 18.50 -26.35
C LYS A 180 11.78 17.60 -26.20
N ILE A 181 11.26 17.13 -27.34
CA ILE A 181 10.30 16.02 -27.37
C ILE A 181 11.08 14.79 -26.90
N SER A 182 10.86 14.38 -25.65
CA SER A 182 11.46 13.16 -25.10
C SER A 182 10.82 11.97 -25.82
N VAL A 183 11.53 11.41 -26.81
CA VAL A 183 11.09 10.20 -27.51
C VAL A 183 11.38 9.02 -26.58
N ILE A 184 10.38 8.65 -25.80
CA ILE A 184 10.44 7.45 -24.95
C ILE A 184 10.40 6.23 -25.86
N LEU A 185 11.55 5.61 -26.10
CA LEU A 185 11.66 4.35 -26.83
C LEU A 185 11.32 3.21 -25.87
N ILE A 186 10.21 2.51 -26.13
CA ILE A 186 9.85 1.29 -25.41
C ILE A 186 10.76 0.17 -25.89
N CYS A 187 11.48 -0.48 -24.97
CA CYS A 187 12.30 -1.65 -25.28
C CYS A 187 11.41 -2.75 -25.86
N LYS A 188 11.69 -3.21 -27.08
CA LYS A 188 11.08 -4.44 -27.61
C LYS A 188 11.95 -5.61 -27.15
N GLN A 189 11.46 -6.40 -26.20
CA GLN A 189 12.09 -7.67 -25.83
C GLN A 189 12.12 -8.58 -27.06
N THR A 190 13.30 -9.11 -27.38
CA THR A 190 13.50 -10.12 -28.43
C THR A 190 13.51 -11.49 -27.79
#